data_AF-A0A944ZN01-F1
#
_entry.id   AF-A0A944ZN01-F1
#
_cell.length_a   1.000
_cell.length_b   1.000
_cell.length_c   1.000
_cell.angle_alpha   90.00
_cell.angle_beta   90.00
_cell.angle_gamma   90.00
#
_symmetry.space_group_name_H-M   'P 1'
#
loop_
_entity.id
_entity.type
_entity.pdbx_description
1 polymer ?
#
loop_
_entity_poly.entity_id
_entity_poly.type
_entity_poly.pdbx_seq_one_letter_code
_entity_poly.pdbx_strand_id
1 'polypeptide(L)'
;MPIRGLLIDLEGVLYQNGRAIEGAVETIRNLQATGTAFRFLTNTTTISRNRVVSAMTDMGFDVDAAAVFTPAIAAGQFLEARNIRRVHLAAPMELAEDFKSFEQVEENPEAIILGDLHTAFTWQRLDGIFRMLQGGAMLIALHKNRYCRRGEALSLDIG
;
A
#
# COMPACT_ATOMS: atom_id res chain seq x y z
N MET A 1 -8.65 -25.41 17.71
CA MET A 1 -9.56 -24.97 16.62
C MET A 1 -8.83 -25.16 15.30
N PRO A 2 -9.48 -25.61 14.21
CA PRO A 2 -8.84 -25.69 12.90
C PRO A 2 -8.53 -24.29 12.35
N ILE A 3 -7.47 -24.16 11.56
CA ILE A 3 -7.12 -22.93 10.84
C ILE A 3 -8.22 -22.64 9.82
N ARG A 4 -8.79 -21.43 9.85
CA ARG A 4 -9.88 -21.02 8.95
C ARG A 4 -9.45 -20.15 7.78
N GLY A 5 -8.22 -19.66 7.80
CA GLY A 5 -7.65 -18.92 6.68
C GLY A 5 -6.25 -18.38 6.97
N LEU A 6 -5.60 -17.87 5.93
CA LEU A 6 -4.21 -17.40 5.96
C LEU A 6 -4.14 -15.92 5.54
N LEU A 7 -3.33 -15.15 6.25
CA LEU A 7 -2.87 -13.85 5.81
C LEU A 7 -1.40 -14.02 5.43
N ILE A 8 -1.09 -13.84 4.16
CA ILE A 8 0.20 -14.21 3.57
C ILE A 8 0.92 -12.91 3.20
N ASP A 9 2.03 -12.65 3.88
CA ASP A 9 2.93 -11.55 3.50
C ASP A 9 3.55 -11.82 2.12
N LEU A 10 4.01 -10.76 1.45
CA LEU A 10 4.51 -10.85 0.08
C LEU A 10 6.05 -10.90 -0.01
N GLU A 11 6.72 -9.78 0.25
CA GLU A 11 8.18 -9.65 0.12
C GLU A 11 8.90 -10.44 1.22
N GLY A 12 9.82 -11.32 0.84
CA GLY A 12 10.53 -12.22 1.76
C GLY A 12 9.75 -13.49 2.13
N VAL A 13 8.51 -13.64 1.66
CA VAL A 13 7.66 -14.83 1.89
C VAL A 13 7.28 -15.54 0.60
N LEU A 14 6.71 -14.81 -0.37
CA LEU A 14 6.35 -15.37 -1.68
C LEU A 14 7.37 -15.04 -2.75
N TYR A 15 7.98 -13.86 -2.68
CA TYR A 15 9.02 -13.43 -3.59
C TYR A 15 10.06 -12.61 -2.87
N GLN A 16 11.25 -12.53 -3.44
CA GLN A 16 12.32 -11.68 -2.95
C GLN A 16 13.05 -11.05 -4.13
N ASN A 17 13.27 -9.73 -4.07
CA ASN A 17 13.99 -8.99 -5.12
C ASN A 17 13.40 -9.22 -6.52
N GLY A 18 12.06 -9.24 -6.62
CA GLY A 18 11.35 -9.41 -7.90
C GLY A 18 11.37 -10.83 -8.47
N ARG A 19 11.72 -11.85 -7.66
CA ARG A 19 11.70 -13.26 -8.08
C ARG A 19 10.90 -14.09 -7.09
N ALA A 20 10.04 -14.96 -7.61
CA ALA A 20 9.32 -15.92 -6.77
C ALA A 20 10.31 -16.80 -5.98
N ILE A 21 9.99 -17.03 -4.71
CA ILE A 21 10.69 -18.00 -3.87
C ILE A 21 10.31 -19.41 -4.34
N GLU A 22 11.27 -20.33 -4.29
CA GLU A 22 11.06 -21.72 -4.70
C GLU A 22 9.87 -22.35 -3.95
N GLY A 23 8.97 -22.99 -4.70
CA GLY A 23 7.74 -23.60 -4.16
C GLY A 23 6.62 -22.62 -3.81
N ALA A 24 6.84 -21.30 -3.84
CA ALA A 24 5.80 -20.32 -3.46
C ALA A 24 4.59 -20.36 -4.41
N VAL A 25 4.84 -20.35 -5.73
CA VAL A 25 3.78 -20.39 -6.75
C VAL A 25 2.95 -21.68 -6.64
N GLU A 26 3.62 -22.82 -6.45
CA GLU A 26 2.95 -24.11 -6.27
C GLU A 26 2.13 -24.15 -4.97
N THR A 27 2.68 -23.58 -3.89
CA THR A 27 1.99 -23.48 -2.60
C THR A 27 0.70 -22.68 -2.73
N ILE A 28 0.72 -21.50 -3.37
CA ILE A 28 -0.48 -20.70 -3.60
C ILE A 28 -1.50 -21.46 -4.46
N ARG A 29 -1.04 -22.14 -5.52
CA ARG A 29 -1.91 -22.97 -6.37
C ARG A 29 -2.59 -24.09 -5.58
N ASN A 30 -1.86 -24.74 -4.67
CA ASN A 30 -2.40 -25.79 -3.81
C ASN A 30 -3.42 -25.24 -2.80
N LEU A 31 -3.18 -24.04 -2.24
CA LEU A 31 -4.15 -23.38 -1.37
C LEU A 31 -5.44 -23.04 -2.12
N GLN A 32 -5.34 -22.58 -3.36
CA GLN A 32 -6.49 -22.32 -4.23
C GLN A 32 -7.26 -23.62 -4.54
N ALA A 33 -6.56 -24.67 -4.96
CA ALA A 33 -7.16 -25.96 -5.33
C ALA A 33 -7.88 -26.64 -4.15
N THR A 34 -7.41 -26.44 -2.92
CA THR A 34 -8.02 -26.98 -1.71
C THR A 34 -9.16 -26.11 -1.16
N GLY A 35 -9.43 -24.94 -1.76
CA GLY A 35 -10.43 -23.99 -1.26
C GLY A 35 -10.04 -23.34 0.07
N THR A 36 -8.75 -23.35 0.42
CA THR A 36 -8.28 -22.69 1.64
C THR A 36 -8.43 -21.19 1.49
N ALA A 37 -9.14 -20.55 2.42
CA ALA A 37 -9.30 -19.11 2.39
C ALA A 37 -7.97 -18.41 2.69
N PHE A 38 -7.55 -17.48 1.84
CA PHE A 38 -6.40 -16.63 2.13
C PHE A 38 -6.54 -15.21 1.56
N ARG A 39 -5.68 -14.31 2.05
CA ARG A 39 -5.46 -12.97 1.53
C ARG A 39 -3.96 -12.68 1.52
N PHE A 40 -3.51 -11.94 0.52
CA PHE A 40 -2.17 -11.40 0.45
C PHE A 40 -2.13 -10.06 1.18
N LEU A 41 -1.13 -9.88 2.05
CA LEU A 41 -0.86 -8.64 2.74
C LEU A 41 0.49 -8.10 2.31
N THR A 42 0.55 -6.79 2.14
CA THR A 42 1.83 -6.09 1.94
C THR A 42 1.81 -4.74 2.63
N ASN A 43 2.98 -4.27 3.04
CA ASN A 43 3.19 -2.91 3.54
C ASN A 43 3.71 -1.97 2.43
N THR A 44 3.61 -2.36 1.16
CA THR A 44 4.01 -1.50 0.03
C THR A 44 3.14 -0.23 -0.02
N THR A 45 3.79 0.93 0.03
CA THR A 45 3.16 2.27 -0.01
C THR A 45 3.59 3.09 -1.21
N THR A 46 4.21 2.46 -2.21
CA THR A 46 4.81 3.16 -3.35
C THR A 46 4.15 2.85 -4.70
N ILE A 47 3.37 1.77 -4.79
CA ILE A 47 2.70 1.35 -6.03
C ILE A 47 1.27 0.90 -5.75
N SER A 48 0.38 1.07 -6.72
CA SER A 48 -1.03 0.68 -6.58
C SER A 48 -1.18 -0.84 -6.35
N ARG A 49 -2.32 -1.24 -5.79
CA ARG A 49 -2.69 -2.66 -5.68
C ARG A 49 -2.60 -3.36 -7.04
N ASN A 50 -3.05 -2.72 -8.11
CA ASN A 50 -3.02 -3.31 -9.45
C ASN A 50 -1.58 -3.54 -9.94
N ARG A 51 -0.65 -2.64 -9.60
CA ARG A 51 0.78 -2.84 -9.89
C ARG A 51 1.39 -3.97 -9.05
N VAL A 52 0.99 -4.13 -7.79
CA VAL A 52 1.38 -5.29 -6.97
C VAL A 52 0.90 -6.60 -7.61
N VAL A 53 -0.38 -6.65 -8.01
CA VAL A 53 -0.97 -7.82 -8.69
C VAL A 53 -0.22 -8.14 -9.98
N SER A 54 0.01 -7.13 -10.83
CA SER A 54 0.75 -7.30 -12.08
C SER A 54 2.16 -7.89 -11.83
N ALA A 55 2.88 -7.39 -10.83
CA ALA A 55 4.20 -7.90 -10.49
C ALA A 55 4.16 -9.36 -10.01
N MET A 56 3.14 -9.73 -9.22
CA MET A 56 2.94 -11.12 -8.82
C MET A 56 2.60 -12.01 -10.03
N THR A 57 1.75 -11.54 -10.94
CA THR A 57 1.42 -12.26 -12.17
C THR A 57 2.65 -12.48 -13.05
N ASP A 58 3.51 -11.48 -13.19
CA ASP A 58 4.76 -11.59 -13.93
C ASP A 58 5.72 -12.63 -13.31
N MET A 59 5.61 -12.88 -12.00
CA MET A 59 6.34 -13.93 -11.28
C MET A 59 5.67 -15.31 -11.33
N GLY A 60 4.54 -15.45 -12.05
CA GLY A 60 3.84 -16.70 -12.26
C GLY A 60 2.75 -17.03 -11.24
N PHE A 61 2.39 -16.09 -10.35
CA PHE A 61 1.25 -16.27 -9.45
C PHE A 61 -0.07 -15.95 -10.16
N ASP A 62 -1.08 -16.79 -9.97
CA ASP A 62 -2.46 -16.49 -10.36
C ASP A 62 -3.16 -15.76 -9.20
N VAL A 63 -3.32 -14.43 -9.32
CA VAL A 63 -3.73 -13.55 -8.21
C VAL A 63 -4.93 -12.72 -8.62
N ASP A 64 -6.02 -12.85 -7.84
CA ASP A 64 -7.12 -11.90 -7.88
C ASP A 64 -6.75 -10.63 -7.10
N ALA A 65 -6.95 -9.45 -7.70
CA ALA A 65 -6.75 -8.17 -7.05
C ALA A 65 -7.58 -8.02 -5.76
N ALA A 66 -8.77 -8.63 -5.68
CA ALA A 66 -9.57 -8.62 -4.46
C ALA A 66 -8.93 -9.41 -3.29
N ALA A 67 -7.96 -10.29 -3.59
CA ALA A 67 -7.22 -11.03 -2.59
C ALA A 67 -6.02 -10.24 -2.02
N VAL A 68 -5.59 -9.15 -2.67
CA VAL A 68 -4.45 -8.32 -2.24
C VAL A 68 -4.92 -7.14 -1.39
N PHE A 69 -4.37 -7.05 -0.19
CA PHE A 69 -4.63 -5.99 0.76
C PHE A 69 -3.38 -5.15 1.00
N THR A 70 -3.46 -3.86 0.66
CA THR A 70 -2.37 -2.88 0.80
C THR A 70 -2.76 -1.78 1.79
N PRO A 71 -1.80 -0.98 2.30
CA PRO A 71 -2.11 0.13 3.19
C PRO A 71 -2.98 1.19 2.50
N ALA A 72 -2.84 1.40 1.19
CA ALA A 72 -3.68 2.31 0.41
C ALA A 72 -5.15 1.85 0.41
N ILE A 73 -5.41 0.56 0.24
CA ILE A 73 -6.76 0.00 0.35
C ILE A 73 -7.32 0.14 1.76
N ALA A 74 -6.50 -0.11 2.78
CA ALA A 74 -6.90 0.08 4.17
C ALA A 74 -7.29 1.55 4.47
N ALA A 75 -6.50 2.51 3.96
CA ALA A 75 -6.79 3.93 4.07
C ALA A 75 -8.08 4.31 3.32
N GLY A 76 -8.28 3.80 2.09
CA GLY A 76 -9.51 4.01 1.33
C GLY A 76 -10.75 3.53 2.09
N GLN A 77 -10.74 2.30 2.62
CA GLN A 77 -11.84 1.76 3.43
C GLN A 77 -12.09 2.60 4.70
N PHE A 78 -11.03 3.08 5.33
CA PHE A 78 -11.13 3.94 6.52
C PHE A 78 -11.78 5.30 6.21
N LEU A 79 -11.45 5.91 5.06
CA LEU A 79 -12.05 7.14 4.58
C LEU A 79 -13.53 6.96 4.23
N GLU A 80 -13.87 5.88 3.52
CA GLU A 80 -15.25 5.54 3.17
C GLU A 80 -16.12 5.38 4.42
N ALA A 81 -15.62 4.67 5.44
CA ALA A 81 -16.33 4.49 6.71
C ALA A 81 -16.57 5.81 7.47
N ARG A 82 -15.85 6.88 7.13
CA ARG A 82 -15.98 8.23 7.71
C ARG A 82 -16.70 9.22 6.79
N ASN A 83 -17.16 8.78 5.62
CA ASN A 83 -17.72 9.65 4.58
C ASN A 83 -16.78 10.77 4.13
N ILE A 84 -15.46 10.58 4.24
CA ILE A 84 -14.47 11.53 3.75
C ILE A 84 -14.32 11.35 2.23
N ARG A 85 -14.36 12.45 1.47
CA ARG A 85 -14.30 12.42 0.00
C ARG A 85 -13.14 13.20 -0.58
N ARG A 86 -12.74 14.32 0.05
CA ARG A 86 -11.70 15.23 -0.48
C ARG A 86 -10.36 14.91 0.16
N VAL A 87 -9.44 14.37 -0.63
CA VAL A 87 -8.14 13.88 -0.14
C VAL A 87 -6.99 14.63 -0.81
N HIS A 88 -5.96 14.98 -0.05
CA HIS A 88 -4.69 15.40 -0.61
C HIS A 88 -3.71 14.22 -0.59
N LEU A 89 -3.15 13.87 -1.76
CA LEU A 89 -2.20 12.76 -1.87
C LEU A 89 -0.76 13.29 -1.75
N ALA A 90 -0.23 13.20 -0.54
CA ALA A 90 1.19 13.37 -0.25
C ALA A 90 1.91 12.00 -0.32
N ALA A 91 1.85 11.35 -1.47
CA ALA A 91 2.41 10.03 -1.72
C ALA A 91 2.85 9.88 -3.19
N PRO A 92 3.54 8.78 -3.57
CA PRO A 92 3.87 8.50 -4.97
C PRO A 92 2.64 8.52 -5.89
N MET A 93 2.82 9.02 -7.12
CA MET A 93 1.74 9.21 -8.08
C MET A 93 1.06 7.88 -8.45
N GLU A 94 1.80 6.79 -8.39
CA GLU A 94 1.32 5.44 -8.62
C GLU A 94 0.20 5.04 -7.66
N LEU A 95 0.12 5.62 -6.46
CA LEU A 95 -0.99 5.38 -5.53
C LEU A 95 -2.27 6.11 -5.91
N ALA A 96 -2.24 7.10 -6.81
CA ALA A 96 -3.43 7.85 -7.19
C ALA A 96 -4.54 6.94 -7.76
N GLU A 97 -4.17 5.82 -8.38
CA GLU A 97 -5.10 4.81 -8.87
C GLU A 97 -5.94 4.18 -7.74
N ASP A 98 -5.33 3.90 -6.58
CA ASP A 98 -6.01 3.28 -5.43
C ASP A 98 -6.96 4.28 -4.74
N PHE A 99 -6.78 5.58 -4.97
CA PHE A 99 -7.65 6.65 -4.45
C PHE A 99 -8.53 7.31 -5.53
N LYS A 100 -8.73 6.67 -6.69
CA LYS A 100 -9.52 7.24 -7.80
C LYS A 100 -11.00 7.48 -7.49
N SER A 101 -11.54 6.85 -6.44
CA SER A 101 -12.92 7.06 -5.96
C SER A 101 -13.08 8.28 -5.05
N PHE A 102 -11.98 8.96 -4.73
CA PHE A 102 -11.95 10.18 -3.92
C PHE A 102 -11.67 11.40 -4.81
N GLU A 103 -12.14 12.56 -4.38
CA GLU A 103 -11.79 13.85 -4.98
C GLU A 103 -10.38 14.22 -4.53
N GLN A 104 -9.41 14.11 -5.43
CA GLN A 104 -8.01 14.43 -5.14
C GLN A 104 -7.80 15.94 -5.29
N VAL A 105 -7.45 16.61 -4.20
CA VAL A 105 -7.37 18.09 -4.12
C VAL A 105 -6.00 18.57 -3.62
N GLU A 106 -5.56 19.71 -4.13
CA GLU A 106 -4.35 20.40 -3.66
C GLU A 106 -4.64 21.34 -2.48
N GLU A 107 -5.88 21.79 -2.32
CA GLU A 107 -6.28 22.77 -1.30
C GLU A 107 -7.53 22.36 -0.53
N ASN A 108 -7.58 22.74 0.75
CA ASN A 108 -8.67 22.46 1.68
C ASN A 108 -9.10 20.98 1.73
N PRO A 109 -8.19 19.99 1.84
CA PRO A 109 -8.58 18.59 1.94
C PRO A 109 -9.26 18.27 3.28
N GLU A 110 -10.10 17.24 3.29
CA GLU A 110 -10.61 16.64 4.54
C GLU A 110 -9.59 15.69 5.15
N ALA A 111 -8.80 15.00 4.32
CA ALA A 111 -7.73 14.11 4.76
C ALA A 111 -6.48 14.23 3.87
N ILE A 112 -5.32 14.01 4.48
CA ILE A 112 -4.01 13.97 3.83
C ILE A 112 -3.51 12.53 3.89
N ILE A 113 -3.26 11.94 2.74
CA ILE A 113 -2.65 10.61 2.63
C ILE A 113 -1.15 10.79 2.50
N LEU A 114 -0.42 10.38 3.53
CA LEU A 114 1.03 10.46 3.57
C LEU A 114 1.64 9.08 3.31
N GLY A 115 2.34 8.94 2.18
CA GLY A 115 3.11 7.76 1.79
C GLY A 115 4.56 8.12 1.48
N ASP A 116 5.40 7.14 1.13
CA ASP A 116 6.85 7.36 0.92
C ASP A 116 7.14 8.39 -0.19
N LEU A 117 7.39 9.63 0.20
CA LEU A 117 7.68 10.73 -0.73
C LEU A 117 9.11 10.72 -1.26
N HIS A 118 10.03 9.95 -0.67
CA HIS A 118 11.45 9.95 -1.03
C HIS A 118 12.03 11.36 -1.29
N THR A 119 12.47 11.68 -2.50
CA THR A 119 13.02 13.00 -2.86
C THR A 119 11.97 14.12 -2.90
N ALA A 120 10.69 13.78 -2.99
CA ALA A 120 9.58 14.72 -2.82
C ALA A 120 9.32 15.06 -1.34
N PHE A 121 10.07 14.50 -0.39
CA PHE A 121 10.02 14.90 1.01
C PHE A 121 10.81 16.21 1.21
N THR A 122 10.26 17.32 0.71
CA THR A 122 10.87 18.65 0.79
C THR A 122 10.24 19.51 1.87
N TRP A 123 10.99 20.50 2.38
CA TRP A 123 10.47 21.46 3.35
C TRP A 123 9.18 22.14 2.86
N GLN A 124 9.13 22.55 1.59
CA GLN A 124 7.97 23.22 1.01
C GLN A 124 6.71 22.35 1.05
N ARG A 125 6.84 21.05 0.76
CA ARG A 125 5.72 20.11 0.83
C ARG A 125 5.30 19.86 2.28
N LEU A 126 6.26 19.71 3.19
CA LEU A 126 5.99 19.56 4.62
C LEU A 126 5.25 20.77 5.22
N ASP A 127 5.68 21.98 4.86
CA ASP A 127 5.03 23.22 5.30
C ASP A 127 3.62 23.34 4.70
N GLY A 128 3.41 22.91 3.46
CA GLY A 128 2.07 22.79 2.86
C GLY A 128 1.16 21.83 3.62
N ILE A 129 1.65 20.61 3.90
CA ILE A 129 0.93 19.60 4.69
C ILE A 129 0.61 20.16 6.08
N PHE A 130 1.58 20.79 6.75
CA PHE A 130 1.38 21.39 8.06
C PHE A 130 0.25 22.43 8.06
N ARG A 131 0.18 23.30 7.05
CA ARG A 131 -0.90 24.28 6.92
C ARG A 131 -2.26 23.62 6.72
N MET A 132 -2.33 22.55 5.92
CA MET A 132 -3.57 21.77 5.75
C MET A 132 -4.03 21.13 7.07
N LEU A 133 -3.08 20.62 7.86
CA LEU A 133 -3.38 20.08 9.20
C LEU A 133 -3.89 21.16 10.17
N GLN A 134 -3.30 22.37 10.14
CA GLN A 134 -3.81 23.51 10.91
C GLN A 134 -5.22 23.91 10.45
N GLY A 135 -5.56 23.69 9.18
CA GLY A 135 -6.90 23.85 8.62
C GLY A 135 -7.90 22.77 9.03
N GLY A 136 -7.49 21.76 9.80
CA GLY A 136 -8.36 20.70 10.32
C GLY A 136 -8.37 19.40 9.50
N ALA A 137 -7.51 19.29 8.47
CA ALA A 137 -7.40 18.05 7.71
C ALA A 137 -6.88 16.90 8.58
N MET A 138 -7.41 15.70 8.38
CA MET A 138 -6.96 14.49 9.05
C MET A 138 -5.68 13.94 8.41
N LEU A 139 -4.65 13.65 9.20
CA LEU A 139 -3.46 12.95 8.70
C LEU A 139 -3.67 11.43 8.70
N ILE A 140 -3.43 10.78 7.57
CA ILE A 140 -3.40 9.32 7.44
C ILE A 140 -2.04 8.92 6.87
N ALA A 141 -1.17 8.38 7.72
CA ALA A 141 0.10 7.82 7.29
C ALA A 141 -0.07 6.35 6.89
N LEU A 142 0.42 5.98 5.71
CA LEU A 142 0.32 4.62 5.18
C LEU A 142 1.27 3.63 5.87
N HIS A 143 2.32 4.13 6.51
CA HIS A 143 3.19 3.37 7.41
C HIS A 143 3.78 4.29 8.48
N LYS A 144 4.51 3.68 9.42
CA LYS A 144 5.32 4.38 10.44
C LYS A 144 6.77 3.89 10.49
N ASN A 145 7.35 3.60 9.33
CA ASN A 145 8.68 3.03 9.23
C ASN A 145 9.74 4.13 9.34
N ARG A 146 10.76 3.89 10.16
CA ARG A 146 11.88 4.84 10.35
C ARG A 146 12.93 4.76 9.24
N TYR A 147 13.02 3.60 8.60
CA TYR A 147 13.95 3.32 7.52
C TYR A 147 13.38 2.23 6.62
N CYS A 148 13.81 2.24 5.37
CA CYS A 148 13.50 1.21 4.38
C CYS A 148 14.80 0.73 3.73
N ARG A 149 14.74 -0.39 3.00
CA ARG A 149 15.86 -0.85 2.17
C ARG A 149 15.64 -0.34 0.75
N ARG A 150 16.63 0.38 0.20
CA ARG A 150 16.65 0.81 -1.21
C ARG A 150 17.92 0.28 -1.86
N GLY A 151 17.77 -0.71 -2.74
CA GLY A 151 18.91 -1.49 -3.23
C GLY A 151 19.60 -2.24 -2.08
N GLU A 152 20.91 -2.10 -1.97
CA GLU A 152 21.70 -2.79 -0.93
C GLU A 152 21.81 -2.03 0.40
N ALA A 153 21.41 -0.76 0.44
CA ALA A 153 21.58 0.11 1.60
C ALA A 153 20.27 0.37 2.36
N LEU A 154 20.39 0.62 3.66
CA LEU A 154 19.32 1.24 4.44
C LEU A 154 19.22 2.72 4.06
N SER A 155 17.99 3.18 3.87
CA SER A 155 17.65 4.54 3.52
C SER A 155 16.64 5.10 4.52
N LEU A 156 16.63 6.42 4.66
CA LEU A 156 15.61 7.10 5.45
C LEU A 156 14.23 6.85 4.84
N ASP A 157 13.28 6.61 5.72
CA ASP A 157 11.86 6.53 5.40
C ASP A 157 11.15 7.68 6.14
N ILE A 158 9.97 8.05 5.66
CA ILE A 158 9.28 9.28 6.07
C ILE A 158 8.61 9.19 7.45
N GLY A 159 8.81 8.08 8.16
CA GLY A 159 8.42 7.93 9.55
C GLY A 159 7.22 7.06 9.75
#